data_AF-A0A962ZHM7-F1
#
_entry.id   AF-A0A962ZHM7-F1
#
_cell.length_a   1.000
_cell.length_b   1.000
_cell.length_c   1.000
_cell.angle_alpha   90.00
_cell.angle_beta   90.00
_cell.angle_gamma   90.00
#
_symmetry.space_group_name_H-M   'P 1'
#
loop_
_entity.id
_entity.type
_entity.pdbx_description
1 polymer ?
#
loop_
_entity_poly.entity_id
_entity_poly.type
_entity_poly.pdbx_seq_one_letter_code
_entity_poly.pdbx_strand_id
1 'polypeptide(L)'
;LDHLDNVQVEGFSNLLTDFAQSRGARCVLRGLRAVADFEYEFQLANMNRAINPEFESVFLTPSEHLSYISSSLVREIAALHGDITPFVPEQVARALKEKFA
;
A
#
# COMPACT_ATOMS: atom_id res chain seq x y z
N LEU A 1 9.42 -9.01 10.45
CA LEU A 1 9.30 -7.54 10.61
C LEU A 1 9.90 -7.13 11.95
N ASP A 2 10.96 -7.83 12.36
CA ASP A 2 11.34 -7.95 13.77
C ASP A 2 12.03 -6.69 14.30
N HIS A 3 12.16 -5.67 13.45
CA HIS A 3 12.69 -4.35 13.75
C HIS A 3 11.58 -3.32 14.07
N LEU A 4 10.29 -3.67 13.91
CA LEU A 4 9.14 -2.82 14.21
C LEU A 4 8.14 -3.58 15.09
N ASP A 5 8.18 -3.32 16.40
CA ASP A 5 7.39 -4.07 17.40
C ASP A 5 5.87 -3.82 17.31
N ASN A 6 5.46 -2.77 16.61
CA ASN A 6 4.08 -2.31 16.52
C ASN A 6 3.44 -2.51 15.13
N VAL A 7 4.02 -3.35 14.28
CA VAL A 7 3.52 -3.63 12.92
C VAL A 7 3.11 -5.10 12.79
N GLN A 8 1.90 -5.33 12.30
CA GLN A 8 1.34 -6.66 12.04
C GLN A 8 0.92 -6.78 10.57
N VAL A 9 1.03 -7.99 10.01
CA VAL A 9 0.64 -8.29 8.63
C VAL A 9 -0.46 -9.33 8.65
N GLU A 10 -1.63 -8.98 8.12
CA GLU A 10 -2.81 -9.82 8.11
C GLU A 10 -3.54 -9.72 6.77
N GLY A 11 -4.02 -10.85 6.27
CA GLY A 11 -4.91 -10.89 5.12
C GLY A 11 -6.37 -10.75 5.55
N PHE A 12 -7.21 -10.19 4.68
CA PHE A 12 -8.65 -10.07 4.88
C PHE A 12 -9.39 -10.23 3.54
N SER A 13 -10.67 -10.58 3.60
CA SER A 13 -11.52 -10.82 2.42
C SER A 13 -12.94 -10.26 2.58
N ASN A 14 -13.12 -9.31 3.49
CA ASN A 14 -14.35 -8.57 3.76
C ASN A 14 -14.14 -7.06 3.52
N LEU A 15 -15.11 -6.22 3.91
CA LEU A 15 -14.98 -4.77 3.76
C LEU A 15 -13.84 -4.23 4.65
N LEU A 16 -13.11 -3.24 4.13
CA LEU A 16 -12.03 -2.58 4.87
C LEU A 16 -12.51 -1.98 6.20
N THR A 17 -13.70 -1.36 6.21
CA THR A 17 -14.31 -0.78 7.41
C THR A 17 -14.61 -1.84 8.47
N ASP A 18 -15.08 -3.02 8.05
CA ASP A 18 -15.39 -4.14 8.95
C ASP A 18 -14.11 -4.75 9.51
N PHE A 19 -13.11 -4.94 8.66
CA PHE A 19 -11.79 -5.41 9.08
C PHE A 19 -11.17 -4.44 10.10
N ALA A 20 -11.16 -3.14 9.80
CA ALA A 20 -10.65 -2.12 10.69
C ALA A 20 -11.39 -2.12 12.05
N GLN A 21 -12.71 -2.20 12.03
CA GLN A 21 -13.52 -2.26 13.25
C GLN A 21 -13.20 -3.52 14.08
N SER A 22 -13.01 -4.68 13.45
CA SER A 22 -12.64 -5.92 14.14
C SER A 22 -11.28 -5.85 14.84
N ARG A 23 -10.41 -4.95 14.39
CA ARG A 23 -9.08 -4.66 14.97
C ARG A 23 -9.10 -3.45 15.92
N GLY A 24 -10.24 -2.82 16.13
CA GLY A 24 -10.35 -1.58 16.90
C GLY A 24 -9.64 -0.39 16.25
N ALA A 25 -9.34 -0.47 14.95
CA ALA A 25 -8.73 0.62 14.21
C ALA A 25 -9.77 1.70 13.89
N ARG A 26 -9.36 2.96 14.06
CA ARG A 26 -10.22 4.15 13.82
C ARG A 26 -9.92 4.84 12.49
N CYS A 27 -8.81 4.48 11.86
CA CYS A 27 -8.43 5.08 10.59
C CYS A 27 -7.71 4.09 9.67
N VAL A 28 -7.66 4.45 8.39
CA VAL A 28 -6.77 3.87 7.40
C VAL A 28 -5.76 4.89 6.94
N LEU A 29 -4.51 4.46 6.78
CA LEU A 29 -3.44 5.26 6.20
C LEU A 29 -3.28 4.91 4.72
N ARG A 30 -3.26 5.93 3.86
CA ARG A 30 -3.12 5.79 2.40
C ARG A 30 -2.04 6.72 1.88
N GLY A 31 -1.32 6.29 0.85
CA GLY A 31 -0.28 7.08 0.17
C GLY A 31 -0.83 7.78 -1.07
N LEU A 32 -0.46 9.05 -1.28
CA LEU A 32 -0.80 9.82 -2.48
C LEU A 32 0.46 10.23 -3.23
N ARG A 33 0.68 9.75 -4.46
CA ARG A 33 1.84 10.14 -5.27
C ARG A 33 1.51 11.23 -6.27
N ALA A 34 0.34 11.13 -6.89
CA ALA A 34 -0.11 12.03 -7.94
C ALA A 34 -1.57 12.45 -7.73
N VAL A 35 -2.01 13.45 -8.49
CA VAL A 35 -3.40 13.94 -8.47
C VAL A 35 -4.40 12.82 -8.73
N ALA A 36 -4.08 11.87 -9.61
CA ALA A 36 -4.93 10.73 -9.91
C ALA A 36 -5.14 9.78 -8.71
N ASP A 37 -4.13 9.58 -7.86
CA ASP A 37 -4.30 8.79 -6.63
C ASP A 37 -5.29 9.50 -5.70
N PHE A 38 -5.23 10.84 -5.62
CA PHE A 38 -6.12 11.64 -4.75
C PHE A 38 -7.58 11.51 -5.16
N GLU A 39 -7.92 11.62 -6.44
CA GLU A 39 -9.32 11.54 -6.90
C GLU A 39 -9.96 10.19 -6.52
N TYR A 40 -9.23 9.09 -6.76
CA TYR A 40 -9.68 7.75 -6.40
C TYR A 40 -9.83 7.59 -4.89
N GLU A 41 -8.80 7.95 -4.13
CA GLU A 41 -8.78 7.79 -2.67
C GLU A 41 -9.80 8.71 -1.97
N PHE A 42 -10.07 9.90 -2.52
CA PHE A 42 -11.08 10.81 -2.00
C PHE A 42 -12.49 10.23 -2.14
N GLN A 43 -12.80 9.62 -3.28
CA GLN A 43 -14.08 8.92 -3.47
C GLN A 43 -14.21 7.75 -2.48
N LEU A 44 -13.17 6.94 -2.34
CA LEU A 44 -13.16 5.80 -1.43
C LEU A 44 -13.31 6.22 0.04
N ALA A 45 -12.65 7.30 0.45
CA ALA A 45 -12.78 7.85 1.80
C ALA A 45 -14.22 8.29 2.11
N ASN A 46 -14.89 8.97 1.17
CA ASN A 46 -16.28 9.39 1.36
C ASN A 46 -17.23 8.19 1.43
N MET A 47 -16.99 7.14 0.63
CA MET A 47 -17.77 5.91 0.71
C MET A 47 -17.58 5.19 2.06
N ASN A 48 -16.33 5.07 2.53
CA ASN A 48 -16.05 4.44 3.81
C ASN A 48 -16.67 5.22 4.98
N ARG A 49 -16.62 6.56 4.94
CA ARG A 49 -17.27 7.42 5.96
C ARG A 49 -18.80 7.31 5.93
N ALA A 50 -19.40 7.14 4.75
CA ALA A 50 -20.83 6.91 4.63
C ALA A 50 -21.27 5.55 5.22
N ILE A 51 -20.40 4.53 5.12
CA ILE A 51 -20.64 3.19 5.70
C ILE A 51 -20.37 3.19 7.21
N ASN A 52 -19.29 3.83 7.66
CA ASN A 52 -18.88 3.93 9.05
C ASN A 52 -18.42 5.36 9.38
N PRO A 53 -19.29 6.19 10.00
CA PRO A 53 -18.99 7.59 10.29
C PRO A 53 -17.78 7.83 11.21
N GLU A 54 -17.40 6.86 12.03
CA GLU A 54 -16.25 6.94 12.95
C GLU A 54 -14.92 6.54 12.29
N PHE A 55 -14.97 6.12 11.01
CA PHE A 55 -13.79 5.66 10.26
C PHE A 55 -13.17 6.80 9.46
N GLU A 56 -11.89 7.07 9.73
CA GLU A 56 -11.15 8.16 9.08
C GLU A 56 -10.13 7.67 8.05
N SER A 57 -9.98 8.42 6.96
CA SER A 57 -8.89 8.21 6.00
C SER A 57 -7.81 9.26 6.20
N VAL A 58 -6.59 8.82 6.51
CA VAL A 58 -5.41 9.68 6.65
C VAL A 58 -4.52 9.50 5.43
N PHE A 59 -4.06 10.61 4.85
CA PHE A 59 -3.24 10.62 3.65
C PHE A 59 -1.84 11.14 3.94
N LEU A 60 -0.83 10.45 3.42
CA LEU A 60 0.56 10.92 3.40
C LEU A 60 1.08 10.95 1.97
N THR A 61 1.86 11.98 1.65
CA THR A 61 2.66 12.00 0.43
C THR A 61 4.01 11.33 0.70
N PRO A 62 4.51 10.49 -0.23
CA PRO A 62 5.83 9.90 -0.06
C PRO A 62 6.91 10.96 -0.22
N SER A 63 8.11 10.66 0.28
CA SER A 63 9.29 11.45 -0.06
C SER A 63 9.51 11.47 -1.58
N GLU A 64 10.00 12.59 -2.10
CA GLU A 64 10.15 12.84 -3.54
C GLU A 64 10.86 11.71 -4.29
N HIS A 65 11.97 11.21 -3.72
CA HIS A 65 12.78 10.13 -4.30
C HIS A 65 12.09 8.75 -4.34
N LEU A 66 10.90 8.62 -3.75
CA LEU A 66 10.08 7.40 -3.76
C LEU A 66 8.79 7.56 -4.60
N SER A 67 8.49 8.78 -5.06
CA SER A 67 7.22 9.12 -5.72
C SER A 67 6.94 8.34 -7.01
N TYR A 68 8.00 7.95 -7.73
CA TYR A 68 7.90 7.22 -9.00
C TYR A 68 7.79 5.70 -8.84
N ILE A 69 7.95 5.17 -7.62
CA ILE A 69 7.92 3.73 -7.39
C ILE A 69 6.47 3.24 -7.37
N SER A 70 6.18 2.20 -8.16
CA SER A 70 4.92 1.46 -8.10
C SER A 70 5.16 -0.03 -8.27
N SER A 71 4.38 -0.86 -7.59
CA SER A 71 4.53 -2.31 -7.70
C SER A 71 4.29 -2.81 -9.14
N SER A 72 3.46 -2.11 -9.94
CA SER A 72 3.24 -2.45 -11.34
C SER A 72 4.50 -2.24 -12.18
N LEU A 73 5.13 -1.06 -12.07
CA LEU A 73 6.39 -0.76 -12.78
C LEU A 73 7.52 -1.68 -12.33
N VAL A 74 7.65 -1.93 -11.02
CA VAL A 74 8.66 -2.86 -10.49
C VAL A 74 8.47 -4.27 -11.04
N ARG A 75 7.23 -4.77 -11.09
CA ARG A 75 6.95 -6.10 -11.68
C ARG A 75 7.23 -6.14 -13.18
N GLU A 76 6.96 -5.06 -13.90
CA GLU A 76 7.25 -4.94 -15.34
C GLU A 76 8.76 -5.00 -15.61
N ILE A 77 9.56 -4.19 -14.89
CA ILE A 77 11.03 -4.22 -14.99
C ILE A 77 11.56 -5.63 -14.66
N ALA A 78 11.06 -6.24 -13.59
CA ALA A 78 11.47 -7.59 -13.19
C ALA A 78 11.11 -8.65 -14.25
N ALA A 79 9.93 -8.58 -14.84
CA ALA A 79 9.50 -9.49 -15.91
C ALA A 79 10.34 -9.34 -17.20
N LEU A 80 10.93 -8.16 -17.40
CA LEU A 80 11.87 -7.88 -18.49
C LEU A 80 13.33 -8.11 -18.08
N HIS A 81 13.58 -8.76 -16.94
CA HIS A 81 14.90 -9.08 -16.39
C HIS A 81 15.78 -7.85 -16.09
N GLY A 82 15.16 -6.68 -15.88
CA GLY A 82 15.85 -5.47 -15.43
C GLY A 82 16.20 -5.53 -13.94
N ASP A 83 17.19 -4.71 -13.53
CA ASP A 83 17.57 -4.60 -12.12
C ASP A 83 16.54 -3.77 -11.34
N ILE A 84 16.00 -4.37 -10.29
CA ILE A 84 15.02 -3.76 -9.37
C ILE A 84 15.57 -3.52 -7.97
N THR A 85 16.82 -3.89 -7.70
CA THR A 85 17.47 -3.76 -6.38
C THR A 85 17.40 -2.35 -5.80
N PRO A 86 17.48 -1.26 -6.59
CA PRO A 86 17.32 0.11 -6.06
C PRO A 86 15.91 0.45 -5.57
N PHE A 87 14.89 -0.33 -5.93
CA PHE A 87 13.48 0.03 -5.73
C PHE A 87 12.77 -0.81 -4.67
N VAL A 88 13.36 -1.92 -4.23
CA VAL A 88 12.74 -2.85 -3.27
C VAL A 88 13.76 -3.42 -2.27
N PRO A 89 13.31 -3.89 -1.10
CA PRO A 89 14.15 -4.67 -0.20
C PRO A 89 14.69 -5.95 -0.86
N GLU A 90 15.88 -6.40 -0.42
CA GLU A 90 16.58 -7.56 -0.97
C GLU A 90 15.69 -8.83 -1.03
N GLN A 91 14.89 -9.09 0.00
CA GLN A 91 14.03 -10.25 0.06
C GLN A 91 12.96 -10.25 -1.06
N VAL A 92 12.48 -9.05 -1.43
CA VAL A 92 11.51 -8.87 -2.52
C VAL A 92 12.20 -9.00 -3.88
N ALA A 93 13.40 -8.46 -4.04
CA ALA A 93 14.19 -8.60 -5.28
C ALA A 93 14.43 -10.07 -5.60
N ARG A 94 14.85 -10.86 -4.59
CA ARG A 94 15.04 -12.31 -4.73
C ARG A 94 13.73 -13.03 -5.11
N ALA A 95 12.62 -12.73 -4.42
CA ALA A 95 11.33 -13.37 -4.70
C ALA A 95 10.81 -13.06 -6.11
N LEU A 96 10.98 -11.82 -6.60
CA LEU A 96 10.58 -11.46 -7.96
C LEU A 96 11.50 -12.09 -9.01
N LYS A 97 12.81 -12.19 -8.73
CA LYS A 97 13.74 -12.92 -9.60
C LYS A 97 13.36 -14.38 -9.73
N GLU A 98 13.02 -15.06 -8.63
CA GLU A 98 12.55 -16.46 -8.65
C GLU A 98 11.23 -16.62 -9.41
N LYS A 99 10.31 -15.64 -9.29
CA LYS A 99 9.01 -15.67 -9.95
C LYS A 99 9.09 -15.53 -11.49
N PHE A 100 10.07 -14.77 -11.98
CA PHE A 100 10.23 -14.47 -13.41
C PHE A 100 11.46 -15.15 -14.04
N ALA A 101 12.09 -16.08 -13.32
CA ALA A 101 13.17 -16.91 -13.83
C ALA A 101 12.69 -17.95 -14.85
#